data_AF-A0A7U9L376-F1
#
_entry.id   AF-A0A7U9L376-F1
#
_cell.length_a   1.000
_cell.length_b   1.000
_cell.length_c   1.000
_cell.angle_alpha   90.00
_cell.angle_beta   90.00
_cell.angle_gamma   90.00
#
_symmetry.space_group_name_H-M   'P 1'
#
loop_
_entity.id
_entity.type
_entity.pdbx_description
1 polymer ?
#
loop_
_entity_poly.entity_id
_entity_poly.type
_entity_poly.pdbx_seq_one_letter_code
_entity_poly.pdbx_strand_id
1 'polypeptide(L)'
;MLSDRDAARPQPGDLAHLKVGNRIGTGPYDLFVIVDDVPPRGERLVLNRSGGHPDRDDWAAALILADVATLIRITPEGTRIWVPAHDPEASS
;
A
#
# COMPACT_ATOMS: atom_id res chain seq x y z
N MET A 1 -2.22 18.67 11.75
CA MET A 1 -0.86 18.47 12.30
C MET A 1 -0.20 17.41 11.41
N LEU A 2 0.47 17.84 10.34
CA LEU A 2 1.26 16.93 9.49
C LEU A 2 2.58 16.70 10.22
N SER A 3 2.62 15.73 11.13
CA SER A 3 3.90 15.24 11.65
C SER A 3 4.73 14.75 10.46
N ASP A 4 6.05 14.98 10.49
CA ASP A 4 7.01 14.42 9.54
C ASP A 4 6.76 12.91 9.38
N ARG A 5 6.00 12.55 8.35
CA ARG A 5 5.80 11.16 7.98
C ARG A 5 7.13 10.69 7.46
N ASP A 6 7.74 9.75 8.19
CA ASP A 6 8.98 9.09 7.78
C ASP A 6 8.91 8.75 6.29
N ALA A 7 9.82 9.32 5.50
CA ALA A 7 9.84 9.16 4.06
C ALA A 7 10.06 7.69 3.63
N ALA A 8 10.48 6.81 4.55
CA ALA A 8 10.56 5.37 4.32
C ALA A 8 9.21 4.64 4.47
N ARG A 9 8.20 5.26 5.10
CA ARG A 9 6.89 4.66 5.32
C ARG A 9 5.95 4.86 4.13
N PRO A 10 5.09 3.88 3.83
CA PRO A 10 3.98 4.06 2.89
C PRO A 10 3.05 5.17 3.39
N GLN A 11 2.47 5.92 2.46
CA GLN A 11 1.52 6.99 2.77
C GLN A 11 0.35 6.99 1.78
N PRO A 12 -0.78 7.64 2.13
CA PRO A 12 -1.85 7.89 1.17
C PRO A 12 -1.34 8.57 -0.11
N GLY A 13 -1.74 8.05 -1.25
CA GLY A 13 -1.30 8.45 -2.59
C GLY A 13 -0.15 7.62 -3.17
N ASP A 14 0.58 6.86 -2.36
CA ASP A 14 1.55 5.89 -2.88
C ASP A 14 0.84 4.75 -3.61
N LEU A 15 1.49 4.19 -4.62
CA LEU A 15 1.00 3.03 -5.35
C LEU A 15 1.67 1.75 -4.82
N ALA A 16 0.94 0.65 -4.82
CA ALA A 16 1.38 -0.64 -4.32
C ALA A 16 1.13 -1.76 -5.34
N HIS A 17 2.15 -2.58 -5.56
CA HIS A 17 2.00 -3.92 -6.10
C HIS A 17 2.02 -4.93 -4.96
N LEU A 18 1.18 -5.94 -5.03
CA LEU A 18 1.07 -6.97 -4.01
C LEU A 18 1.85 -8.23 -4.39
N LYS A 19 2.27 -8.97 -3.37
CA LYS A 19 2.91 -10.27 -3.57
C LYS A 19 1.91 -11.27 -4.15
N VAL A 20 2.41 -12.24 -4.91
CA VAL A 20 1.62 -13.40 -5.33
C VAL A 20 1.16 -14.16 -4.08
N GLY A 21 -0.12 -14.51 -4.03
CA GLY A 21 -0.70 -15.17 -2.85
C GLY A 21 -0.98 -14.22 -1.68
N ASN A 22 -1.09 -12.91 -1.94
CA ASN A 22 -1.55 -11.95 -0.93
C ASN A 22 -2.92 -12.32 -0.38
N ARG A 23 -3.21 -11.83 0.83
CA ARG A 23 -4.43 -12.17 1.60
C ARG A 23 -5.76 -11.82 0.91
N ILE A 24 -5.74 -10.99 -0.12
CA ILE A 24 -6.94 -10.51 -0.80
C ILE A 24 -7.09 -11.10 -2.22
N GLY A 25 -6.22 -12.04 -2.58
CA GLY A 25 -6.36 -12.89 -3.75
C GLY A 25 -6.19 -12.17 -5.09
N THR A 26 -5.51 -11.02 -5.11
CA THR A 26 -5.29 -10.23 -6.33
C THR A 26 -4.03 -10.66 -7.08
N GLY A 27 -3.98 -10.35 -8.37
CA GLY A 27 -2.85 -10.69 -9.23
C GLY A 27 -1.64 -9.78 -8.99
N PRO A 28 -0.42 -10.22 -9.36
CA PRO A 28 0.80 -9.42 -9.18
C PRO A 28 0.87 -8.19 -10.09
N TYR A 29 0.03 -8.14 -11.13
CA TYR A 29 -0.04 -7.03 -12.08
C TYR A 29 -1.12 -6.00 -11.70
N ASP A 30 -1.86 -6.24 -10.63
CA ASP A 30 -2.84 -5.28 -10.14
C ASP A 30 -2.13 -4.15 -9.40
N LEU A 31 -2.47 -2.93 -9.80
CA LEU A 31 -1.96 -1.71 -9.19
C LEU A 31 -3.01 -1.11 -8.27
N PHE A 32 -2.58 -0.80 -7.06
CA PHE A 32 -3.42 -0.22 -6.03
C PHE A 32 -2.89 1.14 -5.60
N VAL A 33 -3.77 2.04 -5.20
CA VAL A 33 -3.43 3.28 -4.51
C VAL A 33 -3.70 3.09 -3.01
N ILE A 34 -2.75 3.48 -2.17
CA ILE A 34 -2.95 3.58 -0.73
C ILE A 34 -3.85 4.79 -0.49
N VAL A 35 -5.02 4.57 0.11
CA VAL A 35 -5.98 5.65 0.41
C VAL A 35 -5.94 6.04 1.89
N ASP A 36 -5.51 5.13 2.77
CA ASP A 36 -5.37 5.39 4.19
C ASP A 36 -4.31 4.49 4.83
N ASP A 37 -3.70 4.96 5.91
CA ASP A 37 -2.81 4.21 6.79
C ASP A 37 -3.42 4.16 8.20
N VAL A 38 -3.81 2.97 8.68
CA VAL A 38 -4.55 2.87 9.94
C VAL A 38 -3.60 2.82 11.14
N PRO A 39 -3.66 3.77 12.09
CA PRO A 39 -2.90 3.73 13.33
C PRO A 39 -3.54 2.78 14.37
N PRO A 40 -2.78 2.35 15.40
CA PRO A 40 -1.40 2.72 15.68
C PRO A 40 -0.47 1.79 14.91
N ARG A 41 0.47 2.37 14.14
CA ARG A 41 1.66 1.74 13.51
C ARG A 41 1.65 1.51 11.99
N GLY A 42 0.62 1.85 11.23
CA GLY A 42 0.67 1.58 9.76
C GLY A 42 0.81 0.09 9.45
N GLU A 43 0.40 -0.75 10.42
CA GLU A 43 0.32 -2.20 10.30
C GLU A 43 -0.67 -2.59 9.21
N ARG A 44 -1.67 -1.75 8.96
CA ARG A 44 -2.68 -1.94 7.94
C ARG A 44 -2.74 -0.75 6.99
N LEU A 45 -2.67 -1.05 5.71
CA LEU A 45 -2.87 -0.13 4.61
C LEU A 45 -4.23 -0.38 4.01
N VAL A 46 -5.00 0.68 3.79
CA VAL A 46 -6.23 0.61 3.00
C VAL A 46 -5.87 0.92 1.56
N LEU A 47 -6.20 -0.02 0.68
CA LEU A 47 -5.92 0.06 -0.74
C LEU A 47 -7.20 0.18 -1.55
N ASN A 48 -7.14 0.93 -2.65
CA ASN A 48 -8.16 0.95 -3.69
C ASN A 48 -7.51 0.58 -5.04
N ARG A 49 -8.24 -0.10 -5.92
CA ARG A 49 -7.74 -0.47 -7.26
C ARG A 49 -7.96 0.69 -8.22
N SER A 50 -6.91 1.14 -8.91
CA SER A 50 -6.96 2.35 -9.75
C SER A 50 -7.71 2.19 -11.08
N GLY A 51 -8.16 0.99 -11.42
CA GLY A 51 -9.12 0.74 -12.49
C GLY A 51 -10.36 0.12 -11.89
N GLY A 52 -11.53 0.73 -12.13
CA GLY A 52 -12.81 0.19 -11.68
C GLY A 52 -12.89 -1.29 -12.03
N HIS A 53 -13.12 -2.13 -11.03
CA HIS A 53 -13.32 -3.54 -11.29
C HIS A 53 -14.69 -3.69 -11.95
N PRO A 54 -14.83 -4.39 -13.09
CA PRO A 54 -16.11 -4.48 -13.79
C PRO A 54 -17.25 -5.03 -12.91
N ASP A 55 -16.90 -5.80 -11.87
CA ASP A 55 -17.85 -6.33 -10.89
C ASP A 55 -17.88 -5.60 -9.53
N ARG A 56 -17.02 -4.60 -9.29
CA ARG A 56 -16.86 -3.95 -7.98
C ARG A 56 -16.45 -2.47 -8.13
N ASP A 57 -17.45 -1.60 -8.19
CA ASP A 57 -17.28 -0.16 -8.38
C ASP A 57 -16.49 0.52 -7.24
N ASP A 58 -16.53 -0.04 -6.03
CA ASP A 58 -15.89 0.54 -4.82
C ASP A 58 -14.96 -0.46 -4.12
N TRP A 59 -14.10 -1.16 -4.86
CA TRP A 59 -13.23 -2.15 -4.25
C TRP A 59 -12.16 -1.50 -3.36
N ALA A 60 -12.30 -1.67 -2.06
CA ALA A 60 -11.28 -1.31 -1.07
C ALA A 60 -10.94 -2.52 -0.19
N ALA A 61 -9.68 -2.64 0.18
CA ALA A 61 -9.21 -3.71 1.06
C ALA A 61 -8.14 -3.22 2.03
N ALA A 62 -8.19 -3.70 3.27
CA ALA A 62 -7.15 -3.48 4.25
C ALA A 62 -6.19 -4.67 4.27
N LEU A 63 -4.88 -4.41 4.18
CA LEU A 63 -3.83 -5.44 4.23
C LEU A 63 -2.64 -5.01 5.04
N ILE A 64 -1.77 -5.97 5.39
CA ILE A 64 -0.54 -5.68 6.11
C ILE A 64 0.62 -5.41 5.16
N LEU A 65 1.60 -4.62 5.61
CA LEU A 65 2.77 -4.27 4.78
C LEU A 65 3.53 -5.49 4.24
N ALA A 66 3.48 -6.62 4.96
CA ALA A 66 4.09 -7.87 4.51
C ALA A 66 3.48 -8.44 3.21
N ASP A 67 2.25 -8.07 2.86
CA ASP A 67 1.59 -8.48 1.61
C ASP A 67 1.99 -7.58 0.42
N VAL A 68 2.70 -6.47 0.66
CA VAL A 68 3.17 -5.53 -0.37
C VAL A 68 4.51 -6.01 -0.93
N ALA A 69 4.61 -6.09 -2.26
CA ALA A 69 5.84 -6.43 -2.97
C ALA A 69 6.69 -5.19 -3.22
N THR A 70 6.05 -4.12 -3.73
CA THR A 70 6.72 -2.89 -4.16
C THR A 70 5.84 -1.69 -3.90
N LEU A 71 6.45 -0.60 -3.45
CA LEU A 71 5.84 0.72 -3.32
C LEU A 71 6.42 1.68 -4.35
N ILE A 72 5.55 2.55 -4.85
CA ILE A 72 5.88 3.59 -5.83
C ILE A 72 5.34 4.90 -5.31
N ARG A 73 6.21 5.91 -5.19
CA ARG A 73 5.84 7.28 -4.87
C ARG A 73 6.19 8.17 -6.03
N ILE A 74 5.19 8.89 -6.51
CA ILE A 74 5.36 9.88 -7.58
C ILE A 74 5.31 11.26 -6.92
N THR A 75 6.41 12.01 -7.04
CA THR A 75 6.51 13.40 -6.59
C THR A 75 6.90 14.30 -7.77
N PRO A 76 6.80 15.63 -7.63
CA PRO A 76 7.29 16.54 -8.66
C PRO A 76 8.77 16.34 -9.01
N GLU A 77 9.59 15.88 -8.06
CA GLU A 77 11.03 15.64 -8.22
C GLU A 77 11.34 14.31 -8.92
N GLY A 78 10.36 13.42 -9.04
CA GLY A 78 10.50 12.17 -9.77
C GLY A 78 9.73 11.00 -9.15
N THR A 79 10.06 9.80 -9.62
CA THR A 79 9.46 8.55 -9.13
C THR A 79 10.45 7.79 -8.25
N ARG A 80 10.04 7.44 -7.04
CA ARG A 80 10.76 6.55 -6.14
C ARG A 80 10.08 5.18 -6.10
N ILE A 81 10.86 4.12 -6.23
CA ILE A 81 10.39 2.73 -6.14
C ILE A 81 11.19 2.02 -5.06
N TRP A 82 10.53 1.34 -4.13
CA TRP A 82 11.21 0.58 -3.08
C TRP A 82 10.42 -0.64 -2.62
N VAL A 83 11.11 -1.60 -2.04
CA VAL A 83 10.51 -2.71 -1.30
C VAL A 83 10.36 -2.23 0.15
N PRO A 84 9.16 -2.33 0.76
CA PRO A 84 8.99 -1.93 2.14
C PRO A 84 9.83 -2.80 3.07
N ALA A 85 10.49 -2.17 4.05
CA ALA A 85 11.14 -2.90 5.12
C ALA A 85 10.07 -3.62 5.93
N HIS A 86 10.21 -4.94 6.09
CA HIS A 86 9.35 -5.71 6.98
C HIS A 86 9.76 -5.37 8.41
N ASP A 87 8.89 -4.72 9.17
CA ASP A 87 9.09 -4.59 10.61
C ASP A 87 8.60 -5.88 11.30
N PRO A 88 9.49 -6.73 11.83
CA PRO A 88 9.09 -7.98 12.49
C PRO A 88 8.30 -7.74 13.79
N GLU A 89 8.34 -6.55 14.40
CA GLU A 89 7.61 -6.26 15.65
C GLU A 89 6.15 -5.86 15.43
N ALA A 90 5.73 -5.69 14.17
CA ALA A 90 4.35 -5.37 13.78
C ALA A 90 3.38 -6.57 13.82
N SER A 91 3.84 -7.75 14.26
CA SER A 91 3.07 -9.00 14.28
C SER A 91 2.83 -9.59 15.68
N SER A 92 2.98 -8.81 16.76
CA SER A 92 2.70 -9.24 18.15
C SER A 92 1.38 -8.72 18.68
#